data_AF-A0A3D3L0U0-F1
#
_entry.id   AF-A0A3D3L0U0-F1
#
_cell.length_a   1.000
_cell.length_b   1.000
_cell.length_c   1.000
_cell.angle_alpha   90.00
_cell.angle_beta   90.00
_cell.angle_gamma   90.00
#
_symmetry.space_group_name_H-M   'P 1'
#
loop_
_entity.id
_entity.type
_entity.pdbx_description
1 polymer ?
#
loop_
_entity_poly.entity_id
_entity_poly.type
_entity_poly.pdbx_seq_one_letter_code
_entity_poly.pdbx_strand_id
1 'polypeptide(L)' 'ETDAYGYTAENRHMVQSFLAGKRPEENFSDGVAVTELLMTAYMSAEQDKTIQFPPPGLDDFVPAVAKGEWNPNQ' A
#
# COMPACT_ATOMS: atom_id res chain seq x y z
N GLU A 1 25.43 -1.06 6.04
CA GLU A 1 24.14 -0.32 6.06
C GLU A 1 23.04 -1.01 5.26
N THR A 2 23.29 -1.58 4.08
CA THR A 2 22.27 -2.31 3.29
C THR A 2 21.70 -3.55 3.97
N ASP A 3 22.50 -4.26 4.77
CA ASP A 3 22.04 -5.43 5.51
C ASP A 3 21.16 -5.09 6.73
N ALA A 4 21.14 -3.82 7.16
CA ALA A 4 20.34 -3.39 8.32
C ALA A 4 18.84 -3.30 8.02
N TYR A 5 18.47 -3.19 6.74
CA TYR A 5 17.10 -2.97 6.29
C TYR A 5 16.50 -4.14 5.49
N GLY A 6 17.20 -5.28 5.39
CA GLY A 6 16.64 -6.49 4.74
C GLY A 6 16.62 -6.49 3.21
N TYR A 7 16.74 -5.33 2.55
CA TYR A 7 16.67 -5.20 1.09
C TYR A 7 17.60 -6.15 0.31
N THR A 8 18.82 -6.42 0.82
CA THR A 8 19.74 -7.36 0.17
C THR A 8 19.15 -8.78 0.10
N ALA A 9 18.47 -9.21 1.16
CA ALA A 9 17.87 -10.55 1.25
C ALA A 9 16.61 -10.64 0.40
N GLU A 10 15.74 -9.62 0.46
CA GLU A 10 14.51 -9.53 -0.33
C GLU A 10 14.81 -9.53 -1.84
N ASN A 11 15.78 -8.71 -2.28
CA ASN A 11 16.20 -8.69 -3.68
C ASN A 11 16.75 -10.05 -4.14
N ARG A 12 17.53 -10.73 -3.28
CA ARG A 12 18.02 -12.07 -3.57
C ARG A 12 16.88 -13.06 -3.72
N HIS A 13 15.89 -13.03 -2.84
CA HIS A 13 14.70 -13.88 -2.91
C HIS A 13 13.94 -13.70 -4.21
N MET A 14 13.68 -12.44 -4.60
CA MET A 14 13.00 -12.11 -5.85
C MET A 14 13.74 -12.68 -7.07
N VAL A 15 15.06 -12.49 -7.14
CA VAL A 15 15.88 -13.03 -8.24
C VAL A 15 15.88 -14.55 -8.27
N GLN A 16 16.00 -15.22 -7.12
CA GLN A 16 15.98 -16.68 -7.04
C GLN A 16 14.60 -17.25 -7.44
N SER A 17 13.51 -16.62 -7.00
CA SER A 17 12.15 -16.98 -7.39
C SER A 17 11.96 -16.88 -8.91
N PHE A 18 12.44 -15.79 -9.51
CA PHE A 18 12.41 -15.59 -10.96
C PHE A 18 13.19 -16.68 -11.72
N LEU A 19 14.43 -16.96 -11.31
CA LEU A 19 15.26 -18.00 -11.94
C LEU A 19 14.64 -19.39 -11.81
N ALA A 20 13.92 -19.66 -10.72
CA ALA A 20 13.24 -20.92 -10.48
C ALA A 20 11.87 -21.03 -11.19
N GLY A 21 11.41 -19.98 -11.89
CA GLY A 21 10.08 -19.93 -12.50
C GLY A 21 8.94 -19.99 -11.46
N LYS A 22 9.21 -19.58 -10.22
CA LYS A 22 8.25 -19.58 -9.12
C LYS A 22 7.77 -18.16 -8.85
N ARG A 23 6.50 -18.03 -8.47
CA ARG A 23 5.99 -16.75 -7.98
C ARG A 23 6.67 -16.42 -6.64
N PRO A 24 7.23 -15.21 -6.45
CA PRO A 24 7.75 -14.77 -5.16
C PRO A 24 6.63 -14.70 -4.11
N GLU A 25 7.04 -14.62 -2.84
CA GLU A 25 6.12 -14.48 -1.71
C GLU A 25 5.36 -13.16 -1.80
N GLU A 26 6.10 -12.04 -1.89
CA GLU A 26 5.56 -10.71 -2.15
C GLU A 26 5.13 -10.57 -3.60
N ASN A 27 3.87 -10.19 -3.81
CA ASN A 27 3.29 -10.03 -5.14
C ASN A 27 2.27 -8.89 -5.19
N PHE A 28 1.63 -8.69 -6.35
CA PHE A 28 0.71 -7.57 -6.55
C PHE A 28 -0.54 -7.63 -5.66
N SER A 29 -0.98 -8.81 -5.22
CA SER A 29 -2.10 -8.91 -4.28
C SER A 29 -1.76 -8.28 -2.94
N ASP A 30 -0.51 -8.43 -2.47
CA ASP A 30 -0.04 -7.76 -1.25
C ASP A 30 0.01 -6.24 -1.46
N GLY A 31 0.45 -5.80 -2.64
CA GLY A 31 0.44 -4.38 -3.03
C GLY A 31 -0.98 -3.77 -3.03
N VAL A 32 -1.98 -4.52 -3.52
CA VAL A 32 -3.39 -4.11 -3.45
C VAL A 32 -3.85 -4.00 -2.00
N ALA A 33 -3.59 -5.00 -1.15
CA ALA A 33 -3.98 -4.97 0.25
C ALA A 33 -3.38 -3.78 1.02
N VAL A 34 -2.09 -3.46 0.77
CA VAL A 34 -1.43 -2.26 1.34
C VAL A 34 -2.10 -0.98 0.83
N THR A 35 -2.45 -0.93 -0.46
CA THR A 35 -3.12 0.23 -1.06
C THR A 35 -4.53 0.42 -0.48
N GLU A 36 -5.30 -0.65 -0.28
CA GLU A 36 -6.63 -0.59 0.34
C GLU A 36 -6.57 -0.03 1.77
N LEU A 37 -5.58 -0.46 2.56
CA LEU A 37 -5.34 0.08 3.90
C LEU A 37 -5.01 1.59 3.85
N LEU A 38 -4.13 2.00 2.93
CA LEU A 38 -3.76 3.40 2.75
C LEU A 38 -4.96 4.26 2.30
N MET A 39 -5.74 3.80 1.32
CA MET A 39 -6.92 4.52 0.84
C MET A 39 -8.01 4.60 1.92
N THR A 40 -8.17 3.56 2.73
CA THR A 40 -9.08 3.59 3.89
C THR A 40 -8.62 4.62 4.93
N ALA A 41 -7.31 4.74 5.15
CA ALA A 41 -6.77 5.76 6.06
C ALA A 41 -7.04 7.18 5.54
N TYR A 42 -6.87 7.44 4.24
CA TYR A 42 -7.26 8.71 3.64
C TYR A 42 -8.77 8.99 3.80
N MET A 43 -9.62 8.00 3.52
CA MET A 43 -11.06 8.12 3.68
C MET A 43 -11.46 8.41 5.13
N SER A 44 -10.79 7.77 6.09
CA SER A 44 -11.00 8.00 7.53
C SER A 44 -10.60 9.41 7.93
N ALA A 45 -9.46 9.91 7.45
CA ALA A 45 -8.99 11.26 7.71
C ALA A 45 -9.93 12.33 7.12
N GLU A 46 -10.44 12.14 5.90
CA GLU A 46 -11.36 13.08 5.26
C GLU A 46 -12.77 13.08 5.90
N GLN A 47 -13.19 11.97 6.49
CA GLN A 47 -14.48 11.87 7.19
C GLN A 47 -14.39 12.17 8.70
N ASP A 48 -13.18 12.45 9.21
CA ASP A 48 -12.89 12.69 10.63
C ASP A 48 -13.51 11.63 11.58
N LYS A 49 -13.41 10.35 11.19
CA LYS A 49 -13.94 9.24 11.99
C LYS A 49 -13.21 7.94 11.71
N THR A 50 -13.21 7.05 12.69
CA THR A 50 -12.80 5.65 12.50
C THR A 50 -13.74 4.95 11.54
N ILE A 51 -13.18 4.28 10.53
CA ILE A 51 -13.93 3.51 9.54
C ILE A 51 -13.58 2.03 9.68
N GLN A 52 -14.59 1.17 9.59
CA GLN A 52 -14.39 -0.28 9.58
C GLN A 52 -13.77 -0.71 8.24
N PHE A 53 -12.69 -1.49 8.33
CA PHE A 53 -12.02 -2.05 7.15
C PHE A 53 -12.59 -3.44 6.79
N PRO A 54 -12.84 -3.74 5.50
CA PRO A 54 -12.79 -2.82 4.35
C PRO A 54 -14.05 -1.93 4.25
N PRO A 55 -13.91 -0.63 3.93
CA PRO A 55 -15.05 0.24 3.75
C PRO A 55 -15.77 0.02 2.42
N PRO A 56 -17.10 0.26 2.35
CA PRO A 56 -17.82 0.25 1.10
C PRO A 56 -17.40 1.42 0.20
N GLY A 57 -17.35 1.20 -1.11
CA GLY A 57 -17.06 2.24 -2.11
C GLY A 57 -15.59 2.68 -2.19
N LEU A 58 -14.66 1.89 -1.64
CA LEU A 58 -13.23 2.20 -1.68
C LEU A 58 -12.67 2.24 -3.11
N ASP A 59 -13.18 1.39 -4.01
CA ASP A 59 -12.71 1.26 -5.41
C ASP A 59 -12.87 2.56 -6.21
N ASP A 60 -13.89 3.36 -5.89
CA ASP A 60 -14.20 4.64 -6.56
C ASP A 60 -13.70 5.86 -5.77
N PHE A 61 -13.10 5.65 -4.59
CA PHE A 61 -12.66 6.73 -3.73
C PHE A 61 -11.36 7.36 -4.23
N VAL A 62 -11.40 8.66 -4.51
CA VAL A 62 -10.22 9.47 -4.86
C VAL A 62 -9.97 10.48 -3.74
N PRO A 63 -8.86 10.36 -2.99
CA PRO A 63 -8.58 11.25 -1.86
C PRO A 63 -8.22 12.66 -2.32
N ALA A 64 -8.48 13.66 -1.47
CA ALA A 64 -8.16 15.07 -1.67
C ALA A 64 -6.68 15.29 -1.99
N VAL A 65 -5.78 14.48 -1.42
CA VAL A 65 -4.33 14.54 -1.70
C VAL A 65 -4.03 14.20 -3.16
N ALA A 66 -4.73 13.20 -3.73
CA ALA A 66 -4.61 12.84 -5.14
C ALA A 66 -5.27 13.86 -6.07
N LYS A 67 -6.31 14.56 -5.60
CA LYS A 67 -6.95 15.68 -6.33
C LYS A 67 -6.14 16.98 -6.28
N GLY A 68 -5.15 17.08 -5.41
CA GLY A 68 -4.41 18.33 -5.14
C GLY A 68 -5.21 19.35 -4.31
N GLU A 69 -6.28 18.92 -3.65
CA GLU A 69 -7.17 19.75 -2.84
C GLU A 69 -6.76 19.75 -1.35
N TRP A 70 -5.88 18.83 -0.95
CA TRP A 70 -5.45 18.71 0.43
C TRP A 70 -4.55 19.86 0.85
N ASN A 71 -4.89 20.50 1.98
CA ASN A 71 -4.08 21.53 2.62
C ASN A 71 -3.71 21.11 4.05
N PRO A 72 -2.42 20.85 4.35
CA PRO A 72 -1.97 20.46 5.69
C PRO A 72 -2.03 21.59 6.73
N ASN A 73 -2.24 22.83 6.30
CA ASN A 73 -2.20 24.02 7.15
C ASN A 73 -3.58 24.70 7.31
N GLN A 74 -4.66 24.08 6.81
CA GLN A 74 -6.01 24.50 7.22
C GLN A 74 -6.32 24.04 8.64
#